data_AF-A0A3R7WLZ0-F1
#
_entry.id   AF-A0A3R7WLZ0-F1
#
_cell.length_a   1.000
_cell.length_b   1.000
_cell.length_c   1.000
_cell.angle_alpha   90.00
_cell.angle_beta   90.00
_cell.angle_gamma   90.00
#
_symmetry.space_group_name_H-M   'P 1'
#
loop_
_entity.id
_entity.type
_entity.pdbx_description
1 polymer ?
#
loop_
_entity_poly.entity_id
_entity_poly.type
_entity_poly.pdbx_seq_one_letter_code
_entity_poly.pdbx_strand_id
1 'polypeptide(L)'
;MPSHFEYPSARRSDHQDVLHGNVVADPYRWLEDPDSPETEAFVASQNELTQKVFQDVPFRQEFLARNTEMFNYEKYSSPFQRGNRYFFFKNDGLQNQSVLYVQDSLTSEPKVLLDPNTLAEDGTAALGTFSFSEGKADSGILYLSYGVSKGGSDWETVKVLALTADGTIEHLEDKLEWVKVSNLSWTHDDKGFFYGRYPAPKTFATAAEQKSAGTETDLNTNHQIWYHKIGTPQADDKFVFSFPEAPKYYVYAKVSDDGKYLLLRVKDGCIVANMVFVAEISAVLAFLATTDNQSSVRVHRVVNNMDFQYLYLINNGPEFYFVTNLDAPRKRIVKVDNILSDTIVWTEVIP
;
A
#
# COMPACT_ATOMS: atom_id res chain seq x y z
N MET A 1 27.53 -20.93 27.15
CA MET A 1 26.37 -21.51 26.43
C MET A 1 26.06 -22.85 27.05
N PRO A 2 24.80 -23.12 27.45
CA PRO A 2 24.38 -24.43 27.93
C PRO A 2 24.69 -25.49 26.86
N SER A 3 25.11 -26.69 27.26
CA SER A 3 25.34 -27.81 26.33
C SER A 3 24.04 -28.50 25.88
N HIS A 4 22.89 -28.11 26.45
CA HIS A 4 21.57 -28.63 26.14
C HIS A 4 20.49 -27.60 26.46
N PHE A 5 19.49 -27.45 25.57
CA PHE A 5 18.30 -26.65 25.80
C PHE A 5 17.11 -27.58 25.98
N GLU A 6 16.28 -27.32 26.99
CA GLU A 6 14.96 -27.93 27.10
C GLU A 6 13.99 -27.12 26.24
N TYR A 7 13.59 -27.68 25.10
CA TYR A 7 12.64 -27.04 24.19
C TYR A 7 11.20 -27.19 24.70
N PRO A 8 10.35 -26.17 24.49
CA PRO A 8 8.94 -26.31 24.76
C PRO A 8 8.32 -27.48 24.00
N SER A 9 7.41 -28.19 24.67
CA SER A 9 6.65 -29.27 24.05
C SER A 9 5.74 -28.73 22.95
N ALA A 10 5.73 -29.40 21.81
CA ALA A 10 4.79 -29.15 20.72
C ALA A 10 4.04 -30.45 20.44
N ARG A 11 2.71 -30.46 20.65
CA ARG A 11 1.89 -31.62 20.34
C ARG A 11 2.00 -31.94 18.86
N ARG A 12 2.20 -33.22 18.55
CA ARG A 12 2.16 -33.73 17.18
C ARG A 12 0.78 -34.34 16.95
N SER A 13 0.00 -33.77 16.04
CA SER A 13 -1.23 -34.40 15.53
C SER A 13 -0.90 -35.49 14.51
N ASP A 14 -1.92 -36.24 14.11
CA ASP A 14 -1.90 -37.21 13.03
C ASP A 14 -2.34 -36.61 11.68
N HIS A 15 -2.40 -35.28 11.56
CA HIS A 15 -2.83 -34.62 10.33
C HIS A 15 -1.90 -34.98 9.16
N GLN A 16 -2.51 -35.32 8.03
CA GLN A 16 -1.83 -35.68 6.80
C GLN A 16 -2.65 -35.22 5.59
N ASP A 17 -1.97 -34.71 4.57
CA ASP A 17 -2.56 -34.38 3.28
C ASP A 17 -2.15 -35.43 2.23
N VAL A 18 -3.00 -35.63 1.22
CA VAL A 18 -2.67 -36.46 0.05
C VAL A 18 -2.47 -35.56 -1.16
N LEU A 19 -1.21 -35.34 -1.54
CA LEU A 19 -0.83 -34.45 -2.65
C LEU A 19 -0.30 -35.29 -3.82
N HIS A 20 -1.04 -35.28 -4.93
CA HIS A 20 -0.71 -36.05 -6.14
C HIS A 20 -0.44 -37.55 -5.87
N GLY A 21 -1.21 -38.15 -4.95
CA GLY A 21 -1.08 -39.55 -4.55
C GLY A 21 -0.03 -39.84 -3.46
N ASN A 22 0.71 -38.83 -3.00
CA ASN A 22 1.69 -38.96 -1.92
C ASN A 22 1.11 -38.47 -0.60
N VAL A 23 1.27 -39.25 0.47
CA VAL A 23 0.89 -38.84 1.83
C VAL A 23 1.98 -37.94 2.40
N VAL A 24 1.59 -36.74 2.86
CA VAL A 24 2.47 -35.75 3.47
C VAL A 24 1.95 -35.45 4.88
N ALA A 25 2.71 -35.82 5.90
CA ALA A 25 2.33 -35.56 7.29
C ALA A 25 2.61 -34.08 7.66
N ASP A 26 1.64 -33.44 8.31
CA ASP A 26 1.78 -32.09 8.87
C ASP A 26 1.29 -32.07 10.33
N PRO A 27 2.09 -32.62 11.26
CA PRO A 27 1.68 -32.83 12.65
C PRO A 27 1.47 -31.54 13.44
N TYR A 28 1.75 -30.37 12.85
CA TYR A 28 1.65 -29.07 13.52
C TYR A 28 0.63 -28.14 12.86
N ARG A 29 -0.26 -28.67 12.01
CA ARG A 29 -1.37 -27.93 11.39
C ARG A 29 -2.17 -27.07 12.37
N TRP A 30 -2.27 -27.48 13.62
CA TRP A 30 -2.95 -26.73 14.68
C TRP A 30 -2.35 -25.36 14.98
N LEU A 31 -1.07 -25.12 14.64
CA LEU A 31 -0.42 -23.82 14.76
C LEU A 31 -0.88 -22.80 13.70
N GLU A 32 -1.60 -23.23 12.66
CA GLU A 32 -2.18 -22.32 11.65
C GLU A 32 -3.38 -21.53 12.16
N ASP A 33 -3.94 -21.90 13.32
CA ASP A 33 -4.93 -21.12 14.05
C ASP A 33 -4.23 -20.23 15.11
N PRO A 34 -4.04 -18.93 14.84
CA PRO A 34 -3.34 -18.02 15.73
C PRO A 34 -4.12 -17.70 17.01
N ASP A 35 -5.45 -17.86 16.99
CA ASP A 35 -6.34 -17.50 18.08
C ASP A 35 -6.59 -18.69 19.04
N SER A 36 -6.05 -19.86 18.72
CA SER A 36 -6.19 -21.04 19.56
C SER A 36 -5.37 -20.90 20.85
N PRO A 37 -5.93 -21.25 22.04
CA PRO A 37 -5.18 -21.22 23.29
C PRO A 37 -3.92 -22.10 23.28
N GLU A 38 -3.92 -23.17 22.47
CA GLU A 38 -2.74 -24.05 22.32
C GLU A 38 -1.61 -23.31 21.58
N THR A 39 -1.95 -22.56 20.51
CA THR A 39 -0.99 -21.75 19.75
C THR A 39 -0.42 -20.62 20.59
N GLU A 40 -1.27 -19.88 21.31
CA GLU A 40 -0.82 -18.81 22.20
C GLU A 40 0.15 -19.32 23.28
N ALA A 41 -0.18 -20.44 23.92
CA ALA A 41 0.67 -21.07 24.94
C ALA A 41 2.02 -21.52 24.34
N PHE A 42 1.98 -22.08 23.13
CA PHE A 42 3.20 -22.47 22.42
C PHE A 42 4.08 -21.25 22.10
N VAL A 43 3.52 -20.18 21.53
CA VAL A 43 4.25 -18.93 21.25
C VAL A 43 4.85 -18.34 22.52
N ALA A 44 4.08 -18.27 23.61
CA ALA A 44 4.58 -17.78 24.90
C ALA A 44 5.78 -18.59 25.42
N SER A 45 5.70 -19.92 25.33
CA SER A 45 6.79 -20.81 25.77
C SER A 45 8.06 -20.68 24.92
N GLN A 46 7.92 -20.48 23.61
CA GLN A 46 9.05 -20.22 22.71
C GLN A 46 9.71 -18.88 23.00
N ASN A 47 8.90 -17.84 23.25
CA ASN A 47 9.39 -16.53 23.66
C ASN A 47 10.17 -16.61 24.98
N GLU A 48 9.67 -17.36 25.97
CA GLU A 48 10.36 -17.54 27.26
C GLU A 48 11.74 -18.18 27.09
N LEU A 49 11.83 -19.29 26.34
CA LEU A 49 13.10 -19.94 26.07
C LEU A 49 14.06 -18.99 25.34
N THR A 50 13.58 -18.31 24.31
CA THR A 50 14.40 -17.40 23.49
C THR A 50 14.92 -16.22 24.30
N GLN A 51 14.10 -15.64 25.19
CA GLN A 51 14.54 -14.55 26.06
C GLN A 51 15.62 -15.01 27.05
N LYS A 52 15.54 -16.24 27.58
CA LYS A 52 16.61 -16.82 28.42
C LYS A 52 17.93 -16.93 27.64
N VAL A 53 17.88 -17.48 26.43
CA VAL A 53 19.06 -17.59 25.55
C VAL A 53 19.69 -16.22 25.31
N PHE A 54 18.87 -15.21 25.06
CA PHE A 54 19.32 -13.85 24.82
C PHE A 54 19.90 -13.16 26.05
N GLN A 55 19.37 -13.42 27.25
CA GLN A 55 19.91 -12.89 28.50
C GLN A 55 21.32 -13.43 28.79
N ASP A 56 21.62 -14.65 28.34
CA ASP A 56 22.93 -15.29 28.55
C ASP A 56 24.04 -14.78 27.60
N VAL A 57 23.71 -13.91 26.63
CA VAL A 57 24.70 -13.36 25.68
C VAL A 57 25.55 -12.29 26.37
N PRO A 58 26.86 -12.53 26.63
CA PRO A 58 27.65 -11.67 27.53
C PRO A 58 27.82 -10.23 27.05
N PHE A 59 27.81 -10.01 25.73
CA PHE A 59 28.02 -8.72 25.08
C PHE A 59 26.72 -8.08 24.57
N ARG A 60 25.53 -8.60 24.93
CA ARG A 60 24.25 -8.07 24.42
C ARG A 60 24.07 -6.59 24.72
N GLN A 61 24.36 -6.18 25.96
CA GLN A 61 24.21 -4.78 26.37
C GLN A 61 25.22 -3.87 25.67
N GLU A 62 26.47 -4.31 25.53
CA GLU A 62 27.51 -3.57 24.79
C GLU A 62 27.14 -3.43 23.31
N PHE A 63 26.66 -4.50 22.68
CA PHE A 63 26.20 -4.49 21.30
C PHE A 63 25.01 -3.55 21.11
N LEU A 64 23.99 -3.62 21.96
CA LEU A 64 22.83 -2.74 21.89
C LEU A 64 23.24 -1.27 22.07
N ALA A 65 24.08 -0.97 23.07
CA ALA A 65 24.59 0.37 23.28
C ALA A 65 25.36 0.90 22.07
N ARG A 66 26.27 0.09 21.50
CA ARG A 66 27.04 0.49 20.32
C ARG A 66 26.16 0.65 19.08
N ASN A 67 25.18 -0.23 18.89
CA ASN A 67 24.22 -0.13 17.79
C ASN A 67 23.37 1.13 17.92
N THR A 68 22.82 1.41 19.11
CA THR A 68 22.05 2.63 19.38
C THR A 68 22.89 3.88 19.16
N GLU A 69 24.14 3.90 19.64
CA GLU A 69 25.07 5.02 19.42
C GLU A 69 25.30 5.26 17.92
N MET A 70 25.60 4.20 17.16
CA MET A 70 25.83 4.31 15.71
C MET A 70 24.57 4.68 14.92
N PHE A 71 23.38 4.33 15.41
CA PHE A 71 22.11 4.67 14.79
C PHE A 71 21.63 6.09 15.14
N ASN A 72 22.11 6.67 16.25
CA ASN A 72 21.67 7.96 16.77
C ASN A 72 22.35 9.14 16.06
N TYR A 73 21.96 9.36 14.81
CA TYR A 73 22.34 10.52 14.00
C TYR A 73 21.12 11.04 13.23
N GLU A 74 21.09 12.33 12.91
CA GLU A 74 20.01 12.92 12.14
C GLU A 74 19.93 12.32 10.72
N LYS A 75 18.71 11.96 10.30
CA LYS A 75 18.45 11.36 8.98
C LYS A 75 17.47 12.26 8.24
N TYR A 76 17.75 12.51 6.96
CA TYR A 76 16.92 13.30 6.07
C TYR A 76 16.64 12.52 4.79
N SER A 77 15.40 12.58 4.30
CA SER A 77 15.10 12.17 2.92
C SER A 77 15.54 13.25 1.94
N SER A 78 15.59 12.90 0.65
CA SER A 78 15.61 13.93 -0.39
C SER A 78 14.32 14.77 -0.31
N PRO A 79 14.39 16.10 -0.46
CA PRO A 79 13.21 16.92 -0.53
C PRO A 79 12.47 16.69 -1.85
N PHE A 80 11.15 16.78 -1.82
CA PHE A 80 10.31 16.73 -3.01
C PHE A 80 9.30 17.89 -2.98
N GLN A 81 8.88 18.34 -4.17
CA GLN A 81 8.00 19.49 -4.32
C GLN A 81 6.56 19.05 -4.65
N ARG A 82 5.58 19.71 -4.02
CA ARG A 82 4.16 19.65 -4.40
C ARG A 82 3.57 21.06 -4.29
N GLY A 83 2.85 21.48 -5.33
CA GLY A 83 2.51 22.89 -5.51
C GLY A 83 3.75 23.79 -5.36
N ASN A 84 3.65 24.79 -4.48
CA ASN A 84 4.73 25.74 -4.20
C ASN A 84 5.51 25.43 -2.91
N ARG A 85 5.41 24.22 -2.37
CA ARG A 85 6.05 23.84 -1.10
C ARG A 85 6.94 22.60 -1.25
N TYR A 86 7.89 22.49 -0.33
CA TYR A 86 8.85 21.39 -0.25
C TYR A 86 8.54 20.52 0.96
N PHE A 87 8.72 19.22 0.79
CA PHE A 87 8.44 18.22 1.80
C PHE A 87 9.61 17.27 1.92
N PHE A 88 9.89 16.80 3.13
CA PHE A 88 10.93 15.81 3.40
C PHE A 88 10.66 15.11 4.72
N PHE A 89 11.19 13.92 4.86
CA PHE A 89 11.21 13.21 6.13
C PHE A 89 12.49 13.54 6.90
N LYS A 90 12.34 13.74 8.21
CA LYS A 90 13.46 13.87 9.14
C LYS A 90 13.27 12.92 10.34
N ASN A 91 14.36 12.36 10.82
CA ASN A 91 14.43 11.62 12.07
C ASN A 91 15.61 12.18 12.88
N ASP A 92 15.40 12.52 14.15
CA ASP A 92 16.43 13.11 15.01
C ASP A 92 17.54 12.13 15.43
N GLY A 93 17.37 10.84 15.16
CA GLY A 93 18.28 9.80 15.60
C GLY A 93 17.54 8.51 15.89
N LEU A 94 16.65 8.57 16.88
CA LEU A 94 16.07 7.38 17.51
C LEU A 94 14.54 7.41 17.56
N GLN A 95 13.88 8.37 16.91
CA GLN A 95 12.42 8.32 16.73
C GLN A 95 12.01 7.02 16.04
N ASN A 96 10.91 6.40 16.51
CA ASN A 96 10.39 5.15 15.95
C ASN A 96 10.04 5.31 14.47
N GLN A 97 9.45 6.45 14.10
CA GLN A 97 9.09 6.81 12.74
C GLN A 97 9.67 8.18 12.38
N SER A 98 10.09 8.33 11.11
CA SER A 98 10.50 9.64 10.61
C SER A 98 9.30 10.58 10.48
N VAL A 99 9.48 11.85 10.83
CA VAL A 99 8.45 12.89 10.79
C VAL A 99 8.45 13.57 9.43
N LEU A 100 7.28 13.81 8.85
CA LEU A 100 7.11 14.54 7.59
C LEU A 100 7.06 16.05 7.88
N TYR A 101 7.99 16.79 7.28
CA TYR A 101 8.08 18.24 7.37
C TYR A 101 7.65 18.92 6.08
N VAL A 102 7.27 20.20 6.20
CA VAL A 102 6.96 21.11 5.11
C VAL A 102 7.75 22.42 5.23
N GLN A 103 8.17 22.97 4.09
CA GLN A 103 8.87 24.26 3.96
C GLN A 103 8.33 25.05 2.76
N ASP A 104 8.24 26.37 2.88
CA ASP A 104 7.84 27.27 1.78
C ASP A 104 8.94 27.41 0.70
N SER A 105 10.20 27.20 1.08
CA SER A 105 11.35 27.18 0.18
C SER A 105 12.40 26.22 0.72
N LEU A 106 13.37 25.80 -0.11
CA LEU A 106 14.46 24.91 0.32
C LEU A 106 15.32 25.46 1.49
N THR A 107 15.21 26.75 1.79
CA THR A 107 15.94 27.42 2.88
C THR A 107 15.04 27.96 3.99
N SER A 108 13.72 27.79 3.89
CA SER A 108 12.78 28.23 4.93
C SER A 108 12.87 27.32 6.16
N GLU A 109 12.53 27.83 7.34
CA GLU A 109 12.46 26.99 8.54
C GLU A 109 11.38 25.89 8.37
N PRO A 110 11.72 24.61 8.60
CA PRO A 110 10.77 23.52 8.43
C PRO A 110 9.72 23.48 9.55
N LYS A 111 8.48 23.15 9.19
CA LYS A 111 7.37 22.90 10.11
C LYS A 111 6.94 21.45 10.01
N VAL A 112 6.55 20.85 11.13
CA VAL A 112 5.99 19.50 11.14
C VAL A 112 4.65 19.52 10.41
N LEU A 113 4.50 18.65 9.41
CA LEU A 113 3.23 18.42 8.71
C LEU A 113 2.50 17.23 9.31
N LEU A 114 3.22 16.12 9.54
CA LEU A 114 2.67 14.89 10.09
C LEU A 114 3.74 14.17 10.90
N ASP A 115 3.45 13.90 12.17
CA ASP A 115 4.29 13.09 13.05
C ASP A 115 3.66 11.70 13.26
N PRO A 116 4.16 10.65 12.59
CA PRO A 116 3.60 9.30 12.73
C PRO A 116 3.71 8.73 14.15
N ASN A 117 4.64 9.24 14.97
CA ASN A 117 4.84 8.78 16.35
C ASN A 117 3.65 9.16 17.27
N THR A 118 2.74 10.01 16.79
CA THR A 118 1.52 10.43 17.50
C THR A 118 0.25 9.71 17.03
N LEU A 119 0.35 8.81 16.04
CA LEU A 119 -0.82 8.16 15.42
C LEU A 119 -1.41 7.01 16.24
N ALA A 120 -0.66 6.46 17.20
CA ALA A 120 -1.14 5.50 18.18
C ALA A 120 -0.42 5.69 19.52
N GLU A 121 -1.18 5.58 20.62
CA GLU A 121 -0.66 5.74 21.98
C GLU A 121 0.42 4.71 22.34
N ASP A 122 0.31 3.50 21.79
CA ASP A 122 1.27 2.41 22.01
C ASP A 122 2.50 2.48 21.08
N GLY A 123 2.59 3.49 20.21
CA GLY A 123 3.68 3.69 19.27
C GLY A 123 3.78 2.63 18.17
N THR A 124 2.76 1.79 17.99
CA THR A 124 2.76 0.70 17.00
C THR A 124 2.24 1.11 15.62
N ALA A 125 1.81 2.35 15.47
CA ALA A 125 1.38 2.90 14.20
C ALA A 125 2.57 3.27 13.31
N ALA A 126 2.49 2.89 12.04
CA ALA A 126 3.45 3.30 11.02
C ALA A 126 2.73 4.05 9.90
N LEU A 127 3.42 5.03 9.32
CA LEU A 127 2.98 5.70 8.09
C LEU A 127 3.14 4.72 6.92
N GLY A 128 2.03 4.36 6.30
CA GLY A 128 1.98 3.52 5.10
C GLY A 128 2.04 4.34 3.82
N THR A 129 1.24 3.93 2.84
CA THR A 129 1.13 4.61 1.55
C THR A 129 0.65 6.06 1.73
N PHE A 130 1.30 7.04 1.10
CA PHE A 130 0.83 8.42 1.11
C PHE A 130 0.88 9.04 -0.28
N SER A 131 0.00 10.00 -0.54
CA SER A 131 0.05 10.83 -1.74
C SER A 131 -0.51 12.20 -1.48
N PHE A 132 0.16 13.19 -2.06
CA PHE A 132 -0.38 14.53 -2.18
C PHE A 132 -1.34 14.62 -3.36
N SER A 133 -2.33 15.50 -3.23
CA SER A 133 -3.09 16.02 -4.35
C SER A 133 -2.19 16.87 -5.26
N GLU A 134 -2.71 17.29 -6.41
CA GLU A 134 -1.92 18.06 -7.38
C GLU A 134 -1.69 19.50 -6.91
N GLY A 135 -2.57 20.03 -6.04
CA GLY A 135 -2.53 21.42 -5.60
C GLY A 135 -2.87 22.38 -6.73
N LYS A 136 -3.74 21.95 -7.65
CA LYS A 136 -4.22 22.68 -8.83
C LYS A 136 -5.59 23.31 -8.60
N ALA A 137 -6.29 22.97 -7.52
CA ALA A 137 -7.53 23.65 -7.15
C ALA A 137 -7.31 25.13 -6.80
N ASP A 138 -8.25 25.98 -7.22
CA ASP A 138 -8.25 27.43 -6.95
C ASP A 138 -8.23 27.78 -5.46
N SER A 139 -8.60 26.83 -4.59
CA SER A 139 -8.57 27.00 -3.12
C SER A 139 -7.16 27.20 -2.56
N GLY A 140 -6.11 26.80 -3.29
CA GLY A 140 -4.74 26.79 -2.80
C GLY A 140 -4.49 25.79 -1.68
N ILE A 141 -5.44 24.87 -1.44
CA ILE A 141 -5.32 23.79 -0.46
C ILE A 141 -4.59 22.62 -1.12
N LEU A 142 -3.58 22.11 -0.44
CA LEU A 142 -2.91 20.86 -0.79
C LEU A 142 -3.39 19.76 0.15
N TYR A 143 -3.95 18.68 -0.38
CA TYR A 143 -4.37 17.55 0.43
C TYR A 143 -3.28 16.49 0.48
N LEU A 144 -3.17 15.81 1.62
CA LEU A 144 -2.34 14.63 1.81
C LEU A 144 -3.25 13.50 2.26
N SER A 145 -3.39 12.47 1.43
CA SER A 145 -3.94 11.18 1.85
C SER A 145 -2.80 10.28 2.32
N TYR A 146 -2.99 9.60 3.44
CA TYR A 146 -1.97 8.75 4.04
C TYR A 146 -2.59 7.55 4.77
N GLY A 147 -1.98 6.39 4.57
CA GLY A 147 -2.30 5.15 5.25
C GLY A 147 -1.65 5.07 6.61
N VAL A 148 -2.39 4.50 7.56
CA VAL A 148 -1.89 4.14 8.89
C VAL A 148 -2.01 2.63 9.03
N SER A 149 -0.87 1.97 9.15
CA SER A 149 -0.80 0.56 9.55
C SER A 149 -0.59 0.47 11.05
N LYS A 150 -1.18 -0.55 11.70
CA LYS A 150 -1.02 -0.83 13.14
C LYS A 150 -0.51 -2.25 13.36
N GLY A 151 0.31 -2.43 14.38
CA GLY A 151 0.84 -3.74 14.76
C GLY A 151 1.69 -4.43 13.68
N GLY A 152 2.18 -3.68 12.69
CA GLY A 152 2.92 -4.22 11.54
C GLY A 152 2.05 -4.93 10.50
N SER A 153 0.73 -4.79 10.57
CA SER A 153 -0.20 -5.35 9.58
C SER A 153 -0.05 -4.67 8.21
N ASP A 154 -0.25 -5.42 7.13
CA ASP A 154 -0.35 -4.84 5.79
C ASP A 154 -1.67 -4.07 5.56
N TRP A 155 -2.64 -4.18 6.47
CA TRP A 155 -3.85 -3.37 6.41
C TRP A 155 -3.54 -1.91 6.75
N GLU A 156 -4.04 -1.01 5.91
CA GLU A 156 -3.98 0.42 6.12
C GLU A 156 -5.39 0.99 6.32
N THR A 157 -5.52 1.89 7.30
CA THR A 157 -6.61 2.87 7.35
C THR A 157 -6.11 4.15 6.70
N VAL A 158 -6.69 4.57 5.58
CA VAL A 158 -6.33 5.83 4.93
C VAL A 158 -7.07 6.98 5.59
N LYS A 159 -6.34 8.07 5.85
CA LYS A 159 -6.83 9.35 6.36
C LYS A 159 -6.43 10.48 5.42
N VAL A 160 -7.07 11.64 5.57
CA VAL A 160 -6.76 12.84 4.80
C VAL A 160 -6.48 14.01 5.73
N LEU A 161 -5.48 14.82 5.40
CA LEU A 161 -5.31 16.16 5.96
C LEU A 161 -5.26 17.19 4.83
N ALA A 162 -5.69 18.41 5.15
CA ALA A 162 -5.63 19.58 4.29
C ALA A 162 -4.54 20.51 4.82
N LEU A 163 -3.69 20.98 3.90
CA LEU A 163 -2.70 22.00 4.13
C LEU A 163 -3.13 23.26 3.38
N THR A 164 -3.64 24.24 4.10
CA THR A 164 -4.15 25.49 3.51
C THR A 164 -3.01 26.39 3.03
N ALA A 165 -3.35 27.35 2.17
CA ALA A 165 -2.41 28.30 1.60
C ALA A 165 -1.66 29.15 2.66
N ASP A 166 -2.27 29.42 3.81
CA ASP A 166 -1.65 30.15 4.94
C ASP A 166 -0.79 29.24 5.86
N GLY A 167 -0.79 27.93 5.63
CA GLY A 167 0.01 26.96 6.37
C GLY A 167 -0.72 26.28 7.53
N THR A 168 -2.02 26.49 7.67
CA THR A 168 -2.86 25.76 8.62
C THR A 168 -2.99 24.29 8.18
N ILE A 169 -2.92 23.39 9.16
CA ILE A 169 -3.08 21.94 8.98
C ILE A 169 -4.42 21.55 9.58
N GLU A 170 -5.30 20.98 8.75
CA GLU A 170 -6.61 20.50 9.16
C GLU A 170 -6.70 19.00 8.91
N HIS A 171 -6.91 18.21 9.95
CA HIS A 171 -7.20 16.79 9.82
C HIS A 171 -8.67 16.61 9.46
N LEU A 172 -8.96 15.93 8.35
CA LEU A 172 -10.32 15.71 7.91
C LEU A 172 -10.89 14.42 8.55
N GLU A 173 -12.21 14.31 8.55
CA GLU A 173 -12.93 13.14 9.08
C GLU A 173 -12.88 11.92 8.14
N ASP A 174 -12.32 12.11 6.94
CA ASP A 174 -12.12 11.09 5.92
C ASP A 174 -11.33 9.90 6.48
N LYS A 175 -11.96 8.72 6.45
CA LYS A 175 -11.41 7.48 6.99
C LYS A 175 -11.82 6.31 6.11
N LEU A 176 -10.83 5.65 5.50
CA LEU A 176 -11.07 4.54 4.56
C LEU A 176 -10.41 3.27 5.08
N GLU A 177 -11.21 2.25 5.38
CA GLU A 177 -10.76 0.97 5.89
C GLU A 177 -10.51 -0.05 4.76
N TRP A 178 -9.83 -1.14 5.10
CA TRP A 178 -9.57 -2.30 4.24
C TRP A 178 -8.69 -1.99 3.02
N VAL A 179 -7.85 -0.97 3.13
CA VAL A 179 -6.87 -0.62 2.10
C VAL A 179 -5.65 -1.52 2.27
N LYS A 180 -5.25 -2.22 1.21
CA LYS A 180 -4.07 -3.08 1.16
C LYS A 180 -3.69 -3.30 -0.30
N VAL A 181 -2.39 -3.31 -0.63
CA VAL A 181 -1.90 -3.37 -2.02
C VAL A 181 -2.51 -2.24 -2.89
N SER A 182 -2.37 -1.00 -2.43
CA SER A 182 -3.02 0.17 -3.02
C SER A 182 -2.02 1.29 -3.30
N ASN A 183 -2.36 2.16 -4.24
CA ASN A 183 -1.80 3.50 -4.35
C ASN A 183 -2.94 4.52 -4.23
N LEU A 184 -2.64 5.75 -3.82
CA LEU A 184 -3.63 6.81 -3.60
C LEU A 184 -3.54 7.83 -4.73
N SER A 185 -4.25 7.60 -5.84
CA SER A 185 -4.08 8.38 -7.07
C SER A 185 -5.10 9.49 -7.19
N TRP A 186 -4.66 10.71 -6.91
CA TRP A 186 -5.49 11.92 -6.97
C TRP A 186 -5.94 12.27 -8.39
N THR A 187 -7.19 12.74 -8.51
CA THR A 187 -7.62 13.46 -9.71
C THR A 187 -7.06 14.87 -9.70
N HIS A 188 -6.79 15.42 -10.90
CA HIS A 188 -6.17 16.74 -11.02
C HIS A 188 -7.11 17.92 -10.70
N ASP A 189 -8.39 17.64 -10.41
CA ASP A 189 -9.31 18.62 -9.85
C ASP A 189 -9.29 18.66 -8.31
N ASP A 190 -8.41 17.87 -7.68
CA ASP A 190 -8.20 17.76 -6.23
C ASP A 190 -9.48 17.43 -5.43
N LYS A 191 -10.51 16.87 -6.07
CA LYS A 191 -11.77 16.52 -5.39
C LYS A 191 -11.76 15.16 -4.72
N GLY A 192 -10.77 14.32 -5.05
CA GLY A 192 -10.72 12.94 -4.59
C GLY A 192 -9.61 12.14 -5.21
N PHE A 193 -9.55 10.86 -4.85
CA PHE A 193 -8.52 9.95 -5.31
C PHE A 193 -9.06 8.54 -5.51
N PHE A 194 -8.42 7.83 -6.45
CA PHE A 194 -8.60 6.40 -6.63
C PHE A 194 -7.76 5.62 -5.62
N TYR A 195 -8.31 4.55 -5.07
CA TYR A 195 -7.62 3.66 -4.16
C TYR A 195 -8.08 2.21 -4.33
N GLY A 196 -7.20 1.28 -3.97
CA GLY A 196 -7.47 -0.14 -3.88
C GLY A 196 -7.93 -0.56 -2.49
N ARG A 197 -8.98 -1.38 -2.40
CA ARG A 197 -9.36 -2.07 -1.17
C ARG A 197 -9.85 -3.48 -1.43
N TYR A 198 -9.84 -4.28 -0.38
CA TYR A 198 -10.51 -5.58 -0.35
C TYR A 198 -11.86 -5.47 0.37
N PRO A 199 -12.78 -6.41 0.12
CA PRO A 199 -13.88 -6.66 1.04
C PRO A 199 -13.31 -6.93 2.45
N ALA A 200 -14.05 -6.52 3.48
CA ALA A 200 -13.73 -6.89 4.86
C ALA A 200 -13.56 -8.42 4.98
N PRO A 201 -12.55 -8.90 5.74
CA PRO A 201 -12.37 -10.33 6.00
C PRO A 201 -13.65 -10.97 6.55
N LYS A 202 -13.94 -12.20 6.08
CA LYS A 202 -15.18 -12.91 6.43
C LYS A 202 -15.22 -13.37 7.88
N THR A 203 -14.04 -13.55 8.48
CA THR A 203 -13.85 -13.89 9.89
C THR A 203 -14.26 -12.75 10.84
N PHE A 204 -14.35 -11.52 10.35
CA PHE A 204 -14.81 -10.38 11.15
C PHE A 204 -16.34 -10.25 11.04
N ALA A 205 -17.07 -10.98 11.89
CA ALA A 205 -18.52 -10.88 12.01
C ALA A 205 -18.94 -9.64 12.81
N THR A 206 -18.05 -9.07 13.62
CA THR A 206 -18.29 -7.97 14.55
C THR A 206 -17.18 -6.92 14.52
N ALA A 207 -17.48 -5.70 14.96
CA ALA A 207 -16.50 -4.62 15.09
C ALA A 207 -15.42 -4.90 16.16
N ALA A 208 -15.65 -5.86 17.07
CA ALA A 208 -14.66 -6.26 18.07
C ALA A 208 -13.56 -7.12 17.44
N GLU A 209 -13.92 -8.03 16.52
CA GLU A 209 -12.97 -8.89 15.79
C GLU A 209 -12.12 -8.10 14.79
N GLN A 210 -12.62 -6.97 14.27
CA GLN A 210 -11.82 -6.07 13.43
C GLN A 210 -10.60 -5.48 14.16
N LYS A 211 -10.56 -5.54 15.51
CA LYS A 211 -9.41 -5.08 16.30
C LYS A 211 -8.18 -6.00 16.21
N SER A 212 -8.36 -7.25 15.78
CA SER A 212 -7.27 -8.19 15.49
C SER A 212 -6.88 -8.21 14.00
N ALA A 213 -7.34 -7.25 13.20
CA ALA A 213 -6.95 -7.13 11.80
C ALA A 213 -5.41 -7.12 11.63
N GLY A 214 -4.90 -8.08 10.87
CA GLY A 214 -3.48 -8.40 10.69
C GLY A 214 -3.05 -9.74 11.29
N THR A 215 -3.84 -10.35 12.19
CA THR A 215 -3.56 -11.69 12.73
C THR A 215 -4.25 -12.80 11.96
N GLU A 216 -5.28 -12.47 11.17
CA GLU A 216 -6.02 -13.45 10.40
C GLU A 216 -5.16 -14.13 9.32
N THR A 217 -5.53 -15.37 8.98
CA THR A 217 -4.88 -16.16 7.92
C THR A 217 -5.75 -16.25 6.66
N ASP A 218 -6.81 -15.45 6.58
CA ASP A 218 -7.74 -15.39 5.45
C ASP A 218 -7.04 -14.93 4.16
N LEU A 219 -7.37 -15.58 3.05
CA LEU A 219 -6.89 -15.15 1.74
C LEU A 219 -7.62 -13.87 1.29
N ASN A 220 -6.86 -12.80 1.07
CA ASN A 220 -7.39 -11.59 0.44
C ASN A 220 -7.69 -11.86 -1.04
N THR A 221 -8.96 -11.73 -1.44
CA THR A 221 -9.42 -11.94 -2.82
C THR A 221 -10.43 -10.87 -3.23
N ASN A 222 -10.59 -10.71 -4.54
CA ASN A 222 -11.49 -9.74 -5.16
C ASN A 222 -11.10 -8.30 -4.83
N HIS A 223 -9.85 -7.93 -5.09
CA HIS A 223 -9.40 -6.55 -4.97
C HIS A 223 -10.21 -5.61 -5.88
N GLN A 224 -10.54 -4.43 -5.39
CA GLN A 224 -11.38 -3.46 -6.09
C GLN A 224 -10.75 -2.07 -6.07
N ILE A 225 -10.90 -1.35 -7.17
CA ILE A 225 -10.62 0.08 -7.25
C ILE A 225 -11.90 0.85 -6.94
N TRP A 226 -11.75 1.81 -6.04
CA TRP A 226 -12.79 2.74 -5.61
C TRP A 226 -12.31 4.18 -5.81
N TYR A 227 -13.25 5.10 -5.94
CA TYR A 227 -13.01 6.53 -5.92
C TYR A 227 -13.61 7.12 -4.66
N HIS A 228 -12.77 7.81 -3.89
CA HIS A 228 -13.17 8.54 -2.70
C HIS A 228 -13.21 10.03 -2.99
N LYS A 229 -14.30 10.69 -2.61
CA LYS A 229 -14.43 12.15 -2.66
C LYS A 229 -14.10 12.73 -1.29
N ILE A 230 -13.25 13.75 -1.24
CA ILE A 230 -12.86 14.37 0.03
C ILE A 230 -14.10 14.88 0.78
N GLY A 231 -14.12 14.70 2.10
CA GLY A 231 -15.14 15.20 3.01
C GLY A 231 -16.43 14.39 2.98
N THR A 232 -16.39 13.18 2.41
CA THR A 232 -17.53 12.25 2.39
C THR A 232 -17.19 10.97 3.16
N PRO A 233 -18.17 10.28 3.77
CA PRO A 233 -17.91 8.99 4.41
C PRO A 233 -17.55 7.92 3.37
N GLN A 234 -16.73 6.93 3.75
CA GLN A 234 -16.32 5.82 2.87
C GLN A 234 -17.51 5.05 2.26
N ALA A 235 -18.68 5.08 2.90
CA ALA A 235 -19.90 4.46 2.39
C ALA A 235 -20.42 5.11 1.08
N ASP A 236 -20.04 6.37 0.83
CA ASP A 236 -20.42 7.12 -0.38
C ASP A 236 -19.42 6.91 -1.53
N ASP A 237 -18.33 6.17 -1.29
CA ASP A 237 -17.32 5.88 -2.29
C ASP A 237 -17.93 5.17 -3.49
N LYS A 238 -17.38 5.50 -4.66
CA LYS A 238 -17.87 4.98 -5.93
C LYS A 238 -17.00 3.84 -6.41
N PHE A 239 -17.62 2.70 -6.73
CA PHE A 239 -16.94 1.58 -7.34
C PHE A 239 -16.46 1.96 -8.74
N VAL A 240 -15.21 1.60 -9.08
CA VAL A 240 -14.58 1.98 -10.36
C VAL A 240 -14.30 0.74 -11.18
N PHE A 241 -13.60 -0.23 -10.62
CA PHE A 241 -13.16 -1.41 -11.37
C PHE A 241 -12.82 -2.58 -10.47
N SER A 242 -13.07 -3.80 -10.97
CA SER A 242 -12.53 -5.04 -10.40
C SER A 242 -12.25 -6.05 -11.52
N PHE A 243 -11.55 -7.13 -11.18
CA PHE A 243 -11.20 -8.19 -12.13
C PHE A 243 -11.68 -9.56 -11.64
N PRO A 244 -13.02 -9.79 -11.60
CA PRO A 244 -13.61 -10.95 -10.91
C PRO A 244 -13.31 -12.29 -11.59
N GLU A 245 -12.91 -12.28 -12.87
CA GLU A 245 -12.49 -13.47 -13.60
C GLU A 245 -11.21 -14.11 -13.03
N ALA A 246 -10.40 -13.36 -12.28
CA ALA A 246 -9.26 -13.87 -11.54
C ALA A 246 -9.21 -13.26 -10.12
N PRO A 247 -9.93 -13.84 -9.13
CA PRO A 247 -10.10 -13.27 -7.79
C PRO A 247 -8.81 -13.01 -6.99
N LYS A 248 -7.70 -13.68 -7.33
CA LYS A 248 -6.40 -13.48 -6.66
C LYS A 248 -5.62 -12.30 -7.25
N TYR A 249 -6.06 -11.77 -8.39
CA TYR A 249 -5.39 -10.65 -9.02
C TYR A 249 -5.73 -9.36 -8.28
N TYR A 250 -4.78 -8.45 -8.28
CA TYR A 250 -4.94 -7.12 -7.70
C TYR A 250 -4.70 -6.06 -8.76
N VAL A 251 -5.27 -4.88 -8.52
CA VAL A 251 -5.33 -3.79 -9.50
C VAL A 251 -4.74 -2.54 -8.86
N TYR A 252 -3.87 -1.83 -9.57
CA TYR A 252 -3.48 -0.47 -9.19
C TYR A 252 -4.14 0.53 -10.13
N ALA A 253 -4.47 1.70 -9.60
CA ALA A 253 -5.13 2.78 -10.33
C ALA A 253 -4.23 4.01 -10.34
N LYS A 254 -3.77 4.47 -11.51
CA LYS A 254 -2.92 5.65 -11.63
C LYS A 254 -3.51 6.63 -12.62
N VAL A 255 -3.68 7.88 -12.20
CA VAL A 255 -4.00 9.01 -13.07
C VAL A 255 -2.73 9.40 -13.83
N SER A 256 -2.87 9.68 -15.12
CA SER A 256 -1.77 10.11 -16.00
C SER A 256 -1.22 11.48 -15.61
N ASP A 257 -0.01 11.81 -16.05
CA ASP A 257 0.71 13.02 -15.62
C ASP A 257 0.04 14.31 -16.14
N ASP A 258 -0.73 14.21 -17.22
CA ASP A 258 -1.57 15.30 -17.74
C ASP A 258 -2.98 15.30 -17.13
N GLY A 259 -3.32 14.32 -16.29
CA GLY A 259 -4.59 14.20 -15.59
C GLY A 259 -5.74 13.68 -16.42
N LYS A 260 -5.51 13.29 -17.69
CA LYS A 260 -6.59 13.00 -18.66
C LYS A 260 -6.99 11.53 -18.73
N TYR A 261 -6.20 10.63 -18.17
CA TYR A 261 -6.43 9.20 -18.26
C TYR A 261 -6.32 8.53 -16.90
N LEU A 262 -7.14 7.52 -16.68
CA LEU A 262 -6.99 6.54 -15.60
C LEU A 262 -6.36 5.28 -16.19
N LEU A 263 -5.17 4.92 -15.71
CA LEU A 263 -4.52 3.65 -15.99
C LEU A 263 -4.85 2.65 -14.88
N LEU A 264 -5.26 1.45 -15.28
CA LEU A 264 -5.46 0.31 -14.40
C LEU A 264 -4.40 -0.75 -14.73
N ARG A 265 -3.61 -1.13 -13.73
CA ARG A 265 -2.59 -2.17 -13.86
C ARG A 265 -3.01 -3.41 -13.07
N VAL A 266 -3.38 -4.48 -13.77
CA VAL A 266 -3.77 -5.76 -13.15
C VAL A 266 -2.53 -6.65 -13.01
N LYS A 267 -2.35 -7.26 -11.84
CA LYS A 267 -1.18 -8.04 -11.45
C LYS A 267 -1.58 -9.38 -10.86
N ASP A 268 -0.77 -10.40 -11.13
CA ASP A 268 -0.88 -11.75 -10.56
C ASP A 268 0.33 -12.03 -9.65
N GLY A 269 0.12 -11.92 -8.32
CA GLY A 269 1.18 -12.14 -7.35
C GLY A 269 2.45 -11.33 -7.66
N CYS A 270 3.61 -11.99 -7.61
CA CYS A 270 4.92 -11.36 -7.74
C CYS A 270 5.55 -11.50 -9.13
N ILE A 271 4.81 -11.98 -10.13
CA ILE A 271 5.38 -12.13 -11.48
C ILE A 271 5.76 -10.76 -12.08
N VAL A 272 6.80 -10.75 -12.91
CA VAL A 272 7.28 -9.54 -13.61
C VAL A 272 6.50 -9.38 -14.92
N ALA A 273 5.18 -9.32 -14.79
CA ALA A 273 4.24 -9.08 -15.87
C ALA A 273 2.98 -8.38 -15.34
N ASN A 274 2.26 -7.69 -16.23
CA ASN A 274 0.99 -7.04 -15.89
C ASN A 274 0.14 -6.78 -17.14
N MET A 275 -1.17 -6.75 -16.94
CA MET A 275 -2.10 -6.14 -17.90
C MET A 275 -2.12 -4.62 -17.73
N VAL A 276 -2.55 -3.91 -18.77
CA VAL A 276 -2.73 -2.45 -18.77
C VAL A 276 -4.05 -2.13 -19.43
N PHE A 277 -4.96 -1.51 -18.67
CA PHE A 277 -6.21 -0.97 -19.17
C PHE A 277 -6.24 0.54 -18.95
N VAL A 278 -6.92 1.27 -19.83
CA VAL A 278 -6.95 2.73 -19.82
C VAL A 278 -8.38 3.24 -20.03
N ALA A 279 -8.77 4.29 -19.32
CA ALA A 279 -10.01 5.02 -19.57
C ALA A 279 -9.72 6.53 -19.58
N GLU A 280 -10.48 7.29 -20.36
CA GLU A 280 -10.44 8.76 -20.28
C GLU A 280 -11.05 9.21 -18.95
N ILE A 281 -10.37 10.12 -18.25
CA ILE A 281 -10.80 10.57 -16.93
C ILE A 281 -12.18 11.23 -16.97
N SER A 282 -12.50 11.94 -18.05
CA SER A 282 -13.79 12.62 -18.24
C SER A 282 -14.92 11.60 -18.30
N ALA A 283 -14.72 10.48 -18.99
CA ALA A 283 -15.66 9.38 -19.03
C ALA A 283 -15.78 8.67 -17.68
N VAL A 284 -14.67 8.49 -16.96
CA VAL A 284 -14.66 7.95 -15.59
C VAL A 284 -15.49 8.86 -14.67
N LEU A 285 -15.21 10.16 -14.62
CA LEU A 285 -15.94 11.11 -13.77
C LEU A 285 -17.42 11.19 -14.13
N ALA A 286 -17.77 11.14 -15.42
CA ALA A 286 -19.16 11.07 -15.85
C ALA A 286 -19.85 9.78 -15.37
N PHE A 287 -19.16 8.64 -15.41
CA PHE A 287 -19.65 7.38 -14.86
C PHE A 287 -19.87 7.46 -13.34
N LEU A 288 -18.93 8.03 -12.59
CA LEU A 288 -19.03 8.18 -11.13
C LEU A 288 -20.16 9.12 -10.69
N ALA A 289 -20.60 10.03 -11.56
CA ALA A 289 -21.75 10.90 -11.33
C ALA A 289 -23.10 10.19 -11.52
N THR A 290 -23.12 8.96 -12.06
CA THR A 290 -24.34 8.17 -12.20
C THR A 290 -24.73 7.49 -10.88
N THR A 291 -25.92 6.88 -10.86
CA THR A 291 -26.37 6.05 -9.73
C THR A 291 -25.89 4.61 -9.81
N ASP A 292 -25.18 4.21 -10.87
CA ASP A 292 -24.58 2.88 -10.96
C ASP A 292 -23.37 2.82 -10.02
N ASN A 293 -23.37 1.84 -9.12
CA ASN A 293 -22.28 1.59 -8.18
C ASN A 293 -21.85 0.11 -8.16
N GLN A 294 -22.22 -0.64 -9.21
CA GLN A 294 -21.98 -2.09 -9.28
C GLN A 294 -21.26 -2.48 -10.58
N SER A 295 -21.43 -1.70 -11.65
CA SER A 295 -20.71 -1.94 -12.91
C SER A 295 -19.30 -1.36 -12.86
N SER A 296 -18.37 -1.99 -13.57
CA SER A 296 -17.06 -1.37 -13.79
C SER A 296 -17.17 -0.26 -14.83
N VAL A 297 -16.34 0.77 -14.69
CA VAL A 297 -16.13 1.75 -15.76
C VAL A 297 -15.66 1.03 -17.03
N ARG A 298 -16.10 1.51 -18.19
CA ARG A 298 -15.62 1.00 -19.47
C ARG A 298 -14.15 1.38 -19.65
N VAL A 299 -13.33 0.37 -19.95
CA VAL A 299 -11.88 0.52 -20.16
C VAL A 299 -11.48 0.01 -21.53
N HIS A 300 -10.46 0.64 -22.11
CA HIS A 300 -9.73 0.17 -23.27
C HIS A 300 -8.61 -0.79 -22.80
N ARG A 301 -8.57 -2.02 -23.34
CA ARG A 301 -7.63 -3.05 -22.90
C ARG A 301 -6.34 -3.04 -23.74
N VAL A 302 -5.41 -2.16 -23.41
CA VAL A 302 -4.12 -1.97 -24.11
C VAL A 302 -3.27 -3.23 -24.11
N VAL A 303 -3.11 -3.86 -22.94
CA VAL A 303 -2.44 -5.15 -22.76
C VAL A 303 -3.39 -6.04 -21.98
N ASN A 304 -3.85 -7.13 -22.60
CA ASN A 304 -4.84 -8.05 -22.04
C ASN A 304 -4.31 -9.47 -21.81
N ASN A 305 -2.99 -9.59 -21.64
CA ASN A 305 -2.31 -10.83 -21.26
C ASN A 305 -1.29 -10.54 -20.16
N MET A 306 -0.64 -11.59 -19.67
CA MET A 306 0.28 -11.52 -18.53
C MET A 306 1.67 -12.02 -18.94
N ASP A 307 2.06 -11.78 -20.19
CA ASP A 307 3.31 -12.31 -20.75
C ASP A 307 4.52 -11.43 -20.37
N PHE A 308 4.31 -10.11 -20.33
CA PHE A 308 5.35 -9.11 -20.12
C PHE A 308 4.88 -7.99 -19.17
N GLN A 309 5.84 -7.26 -18.61
CA GLN A 309 5.63 -6.10 -17.77
C GLN A 309 5.52 -4.85 -18.64
N TYR A 310 4.61 -3.95 -18.24
CA TYR A 310 4.45 -2.62 -18.83
C TYR A 310 4.23 -1.61 -17.71
N LEU A 311 5.26 -0.83 -17.38
CA LEU A 311 5.22 0.19 -16.34
C LEU A 311 5.11 1.56 -16.98
N TYR A 312 3.99 2.24 -16.75
CA TYR A 312 3.78 3.62 -17.21
C TYR A 312 4.89 4.55 -16.71
N LEU A 313 5.48 5.30 -17.63
CA LEU A 313 6.48 6.32 -17.35
C LEU A 313 5.87 7.73 -17.37
N ILE A 314 5.34 8.12 -18.52
CA ILE A 314 4.78 9.45 -18.80
C ILE A 314 3.89 9.37 -20.05
N ASN A 315 3.07 10.40 -20.27
CA ASN A 315 2.35 10.61 -21.53
C ASN A 315 2.43 12.06 -22.02
N ASN A 316 2.19 12.25 -23.32
CA ASN A 316 1.94 13.53 -23.95
C ASN A 316 0.62 13.44 -24.73
N GLY A 317 -0.49 13.78 -24.08
CA GLY A 317 -1.82 13.50 -24.61
C GLY A 317 -2.01 11.99 -24.80
N PRO A 318 -2.39 11.52 -26.01
CA PRO A 318 -2.64 10.10 -26.25
C PRO A 318 -1.36 9.27 -26.46
N GLU A 319 -0.18 9.91 -26.58
CA GLU A 319 1.11 9.23 -26.70
C GLU A 319 1.62 8.80 -25.32
N PHE A 320 1.84 7.50 -25.11
CA PHE A 320 2.23 6.94 -23.81
C PHE A 320 3.56 6.21 -23.91
N TYR A 321 4.37 6.32 -22.85
CA TYR A 321 5.67 5.69 -22.72
C TYR A 321 5.66 4.67 -21.57
N PHE A 322 6.26 3.50 -21.80
CA PHE A 322 6.32 2.41 -20.83
C PHE A 322 7.71 1.81 -20.75
N VAL A 323 8.14 1.45 -19.54
CA VAL A 323 9.22 0.46 -19.36
C VAL A 323 8.63 -0.92 -19.54
N THR A 324 9.22 -1.75 -20.40
CA THR A 324 8.77 -3.13 -20.64
C THR A 324 9.91 -4.12 -20.70
N ASN A 325 9.63 -5.39 -20.41
CA ASN A 325 10.52 -6.52 -20.67
C ASN A 325 10.14 -7.35 -21.91
N LEU A 326 9.19 -6.88 -22.73
CA LEU A 326 8.84 -7.47 -24.02
C LEU A 326 10.09 -7.59 -24.90
N ASP A 327 10.50 -8.84 -25.18
CA ASP A 327 11.74 -9.20 -25.90
C ASP A 327 13.02 -8.54 -25.35
N ALA A 328 12.99 -8.11 -24.10
CA ALA A 328 14.05 -7.31 -23.47
C ALA A 328 14.22 -7.71 -22.00
N PRO A 329 14.99 -8.76 -21.66
CA PRO A 329 15.14 -9.21 -20.27
C PRO A 329 15.80 -8.18 -19.35
N ARG A 330 16.55 -7.22 -19.92
CA ARG A 330 17.11 -6.06 -19.19
C ARG A 330 16.22 -4.82 -19.23
N LYS A 331 14.99 -4.98 -19.71
CA LYS A 331 14.00 -3.95 -20.01
C LYS A 331 14.42 -3.01 -21.13
N ARG A 332 13.42 -2.30 -21.67
CA ARG A 332 13.54 -1.22 -22.66
C ARG A 332 12.42 -0.21 -22.46
N ILE A 333 12.50 0.95 -23.10
CA ILE A 333 11.41 1.93 -23.16
C ILE A 333 10.75 1.84 -24.52
N VAL A 334 9.43 1.65 -24.50
CA VAL A 334 8.57 1.66 -25.70
C VAL A 334 7.55 2.78 -25.59
N LYS A 335 7.03 3.21 -26.72
CA LYS A 335 5.91 4.13 -26.82
C LYS A 335 4.77 3.57 -27.66
N VAL A 336 3.58 4.13 -27.44
CA VAL A 336 2.40 3.99 -28.30
C VAL A 336 1.85 5.38 -28.60
N ASP A 337 1.65 5.72 -29.88
CA ASP A 337 1.26 7.08 -30.29
C ASP A 337 -0.19 7.42 -29.91
N ASN A 338 -1.07 6.41 -29.86
CA ASN A 338 -2.44 6.55 -29.37
C ASN A 338 -2.84 5.35 -28.49
N ILE A 339 -2.86 5.57 -27.18
CA ILE A 339 -3.17 4.54 -26.18
C ILE A 339 -4.61 3.98 -26.27
N LEU A 340 -5.52 4.66 -26.97
CA LEU A 340 -6.91 4.23 -27.16
C LEU A 340 -7.15 3.58 -28.54
N SER A 341 -6.10 3.37 -29.33
CA SER A 341 -6.19 2.69 -30.62
C SER A 341 -6.60 1.23 -30.46
N ASP A 342 -7.55 0.75 -31.28
CA ASP A 342 -7.94 -0.66 -31.33
C ASP A 342 -6.77 -1.61 -31.65
N THR A 343 -5.74 -1.09 -32.32
CA THR A 343 -4.48 -1.80 -32.56
C THR A 343 -3.33 -1.06 -31.90
N ILE A 344 -2.75 -1.66 -30.88
CA ILE A 344 -1.59 -1.14 -30.18
C ILE A 344 -0.32 -1.52 -30.94
N VAL A 345 0.45 -0.51 -31.34
CA VAL A 345 1.77 -0.68 -31.98
C VAL A 345 2.83 -0.10 -31.05
N TRP A 346 3.72 -0.97 -30.57
CA TRP A 346 4.84 -0.58 -29.71
C TRP A 346 6.02 -0.12 -30.57
N THR A 347 6.45 1.12 -30.39
CA THR A 347 7.66 1.65 -31.01
C THR A 347 8.76 1.74 -29.94
N GLU A 348 9.94 1.21 -30.23
CA GLU A 348 11.09 1.33 -29.32
C GLU A 348 11.59 2.78 -29.25
N VAL A 349 11.89 3.24 -28.04
CA VAL A 349 12.43 4.58 -27.75
C VAL A 349 13.84 4.47 -27.19
N ILE A 350 14.05 3.58 -26.22
CA ILE A 350 15.36 3.26 -25.65
C ILE A 350 15.47 1.73 -25.59
N PRO A 351 16.49 1.11 -26.19
CA PRO A 351 16.66 -0.35 -26.23
C PRO A 351 17.00 -0.98 -24.87
#